data_AF-A0A0F9D1S4-F1
#
_entry.id   AF-A0A0F9D1S4-F1
#
_cell.length_a   1.000
_cell.length_b   1.000
_cell.length_c   1.000
_cell.angle_alpha   90.00
_cell.angle_beta   90.00
_cell.angle_gamma   90.00
#
_symmetry.space_group_name_H-M   'P 1'
#
loop_
_entity.id
_entity.type
_entity.pdbx_description
1 polymer ?
#
loop_
_entity_poly.entity_id
_entity_poly.type
_entity_poly.pdbx_seq_one_letter_code
_entity_poly.pdbx_strand_id
1 'polypeptide(L)'
;MSKCYDCGLYYGSKGFHDLIVSNDAWRRISPTGDNGGLLCPTCLVRALSKAGIKTEGAFMSGPIISVSSATMEALRRVENLEEKIKRWWYVQNR
;
A
#
# COMPACT_ATOMS: atom_id res chain seq x y z
N MET A 1 22.87 -4.87 3.42
CA MET A 1 21.82 -4.90 2.37
C MET A 1 20.55 -5.46 2.97
N SER A 2 19.45 -4.70 2.88
CA SER A 2 18.13 -5.16 3.32
C SER A 2 17.57 -6.20 2.34
N LYS A 3 16.77 -7.13 2.84
CA LYS A 3 16.17 -8.21 2.06
C LYS A 3 14.72 -8.43 2.46
N CYS A 4 13.95 -9.05 1.58
CA CYS A 4 12.58 -9.45 1.86
C CYS A 4 12.63 -10.43 3.03
N TYR A 5 11.79 -10.18 4.03
CA TYR A 5 11.73 -11.01 5.22
C TYR A 5 11.38 -12.47 4.87
N ASP A 6 10.37 -12.67 4.04
CA ASP A 6 9.85 -14.01 3.70
C ASP A 6 10.73 -14.82 2.75
N CYS A 7 11.19 -14.22 1.64
CA CYS A 7 11.88 -14.96 0.57
C CYS A 7 13.37 -14.65 0.44
N GLY A 8 13.88 -13.70 1.23
CA GLY A 8 15.30 -13.31 1.21
C GLY A 8 15.73 -12.53 -0.03
N LEU A 9 14.82 -12.18 -0.95
CA LEU A 9 15.15 -11.39 -2.14
C LEU A 9 15.78 -10.04 -1.73
N TYR A 10 16.92 -9.71 -2.33
CA TYR A 10 17.63 -8.48 -2.02
C TYR A 10 16.86 -7.25 -2.53
N TYR A 11 16.79 -6.25 -1.67
CA TYR A 11 16.29 -4.93 -2.03
C TYR A 11 17.20 -4.30 -3.09
N GLY A 12 16.61 -3.69 -4.12
CA GLY A 12 17.33 -3.16 -5.30
C GLY A 12 17.60 -4.19 -6.41
N SER A 13 17.18 -5.45 -6.25
CA SER A 13 17.15 -6.42 -7.35
C SER A 13 15.98 -6.13 -8.31
N LYS A 14 16.07 -6.62 -9.56
CA LYS A 14 15.03 -6.43 -10.58
C LYS A 14 13.63 -6.89 -10.17
N GLY A 15 13.50 -7.78 -9.19
CA GLY A 15 12.20 -8.27 -8.70
C GLY A 15 11.70 -7.57 -7.43
N PHE A 16 12.46 -6.60 -6.91
CA PHE A 16 12.15 -5.89 -5.67
C PHE A 16 11.88 -4.41 -5.96
N HIS A 17 10.77 -4.17 -6.65
CA HIS A 17 10.25 -2.83 -6.86
C HIS A 17 9.69 -2.24 -5.56
N ASP A 18 9.81 -0.93 -5.41
CA ASP A 18 9.15 -0.20 -4.34
C ASP A 18 7.63 -0.21 -4.59
N LEU A 19 6.90 -0.78 -3.64
CA LEU A 19 5.46 -0.86 -3.64
C LEU A 19 4.95 -0.37 -2.29
N ILE A 20 4.13 0.66 -2.32
CA ILE A 20 3.56 1.25 -1.10
C ILE A 20 2.09 0.81 -0.97
N VAL A 21 1.70 0.47 0.26
CA VAL A 21 0.33 0.17 0.67
C VAL A 21 -0.06 1.07 1.83
N SER A 22 -1.34 1.13 2.19
CA SER A 22 -1.80 1.92 3.33
C SER A 22 -1.16 1.46 4.65
N ASN A 23 -0.96 2.39 5.59
CA ASN A 23 -0.42 2.06 6.92
C ASN A 23 -1.31 1.06 7.68
N ASP A 24 -2.62 1.10 7.45
CA ASP A 24 -3.56 0.15 8.07
C ASP A 24 -3.38 -1.26 7.52
N ALA A 25 -3.15 -1.39 6.20
CA ALA A 25 -2.82 -2.67 5.60
C ALA A 25 -1.46 -3.17 6.09
N TRP A 26 -0.45 -2.29 6.13
CA TRP A 26 0.90 -2.64 6.59
C TRP A 26 0.92 -3.13 8.04
N ARG A 27 0.25 -2.45 8.97
CA ARG A 27 0.16 -2.85 10.39
C ARG A 27 -0.36 -4.28 10.59
N ARG A 28 -1.19 -4.77 9.68
CA ARG A 28 -1.80 -6.10 9.75
C ARG A 28 -0.94 -7.20 9.15
N ILE A 29 0.01 -6.85 8.28
CA ILE A 29 0.80 -7.82 7.49
C ILE A 29 2.30 -7.70 7.73
N SER A 30 2.76 -6.69 8.49
CA SER A 30 4.18 -6.47 8.74
C SER A 30 4.79 -7.70 9.41
N PRO A 31 5.88 -8.26 8.85
CA PRO A 31 6.49 -9.47 9.39
C PRO A 31 7.16 -9.24 10.76
N THR A 32 7.46 -7.98 11.10
CA THR A 32 8.19 -7.61 12.32
C THR A 32 7.43 -6.56 13.15
N GLY A 33 6.17 -6.28 12.81
CA GLY A 33 5.41 -5.17 13.40
C GLY A 33 6.06 -3.83 13.07
N ASP A 34 6.44 -3.07 14.10
CA ASP A 34 7.07 -1.75 13.96
C ASP A 34 8.62 -1.80 13.96
N ASN A 35 9.22 -2.99 14.07
CA ASN A 35 10.68 -3.14 14.21
C ASN A 35 11.48 -3.09 12.89
N GLY A 36 10.88 -2.57 11.81
CA GLY A 36 11.48 -2.54 10.50
C GLY A 36 11.52 -3.91 9.84
N GLY A 37 10.96 -4.01 8.63
CA GLY A 37 10.87 -5.24 7.84
C GLY A 37 10.43 -4.87 6.44
N LEU A 38 10.90 -5.62 5.44
CA LEU A 38 10.54 -5.38 4.04
C LEU A 38 9.92 -6.64 3.45
N LEU A 39 8.90 -6.44 2.62
CA LEU A 39 8.32 -7.50 1.79
C LEU A 39 8.50 -7.08 0.33
N CYS A 40 8.99 -7.99 -0.51
CA CYS A 40 8.96 -7.76 -1.96
C CYS A 40 7.49 -7.76 -2.45
N PRO A 41 7.19 -7.20 -3.64
CA PRO A 41 5.82 -7.11 -4.14
C PRO A 41 5.05 -8.44 -4.09
N THR A 42 5.68 -9.56 -4.45
CA THR A 42 5.08 -10.89 -4.39
C THR A 42 4.71 -11.32 -2.98
N CYS A 43 5.61 -11.11 -2.01
CA CYS A 43 5.35 -11.48 -0.61
C CYS A 43 4.33 -10.53 0.04
N LEU A 44 4.36 -9.25 -0.32
CA LEU A 44 3.37 -8.26 0.12
C LEU A 44 1.96 -8.67 -0.32
N VAL A 45 1.76 -8.97 -1.61
CA VAL A 45 0.47 -9.41 -2.16
C VAL A 45 0.00 -10.71 -1.51
N ARG A 46 0.93 -11.66 -1.27
CA ARG A 46 0.61 -12.92 -0.56
C ARG A 46 0.15 -12.65 0.88
N ALA A 47 0.82 -11.76 1.60
CA ALA A 47 0.46 -11.41 2.97
C ALA A 47 -0.89 -10.69 3.03
N LEU A 48 -1.15 -9.75 2.11
CA LEU A 48 -2.45 -9.09 1.96
C LEU A 48 -3.58 -10.08 1.67
N SER A 49 -3.35 -11.02 0.74
CA SER A 49 -4.32 -12.06 0.39
C SER A 49 -4.65 -12.97 1.59
N LYS A 50 -3.63 -13.42 2.33
CA LYS A 50 -3.81 -14.22 3.55
C LYS A 50 -4.58 -13.46 4.64
N ALA A 51 -4.37 -12.14 4.74
CA ALA A 51 -5.08 -11.28 5.69
C ALA A 51 -6.49 -10.89 5.23
N GLY A 52 -6.93 -11.33 4.05
CA GLY A 52 -8.22 -10.95 3.46
C GLY A 52 -8.33 -9.46 3.15
N ILE A 53 -7.20 -8.76 2.96
CA ILE A 53 -7.15 -7.32 2.73
C ILE A 53 -7.18 -7.06 1.23
N LYS A 54 -8.25 -6.43 0.76
CA LYS A 54 -8.27 -5.76 -0.54
C LYS A 54 -7.78 -4.33 -0.31
N THR A 55 -6.67 -3.97 -0.92
CA THR A 55 -6.10 -2.62 -0.90
C THR A 55 -5.55 -2.31 -2.28
N GLU A 56 -5.54 -1.05 -2.64
CA GLU A 56 -4.80 -0.57 -3.79
C GLU A 56 -3.33 -0.37 -3.35
N GLY A 57 -2.41 -0.68 -4.26
CA GLY A 57 -0.98 -0.49 -4.06
C GLY A 57 -0.42 0.27 -5.25
N ALA A 58 0.49 1.22 -5.00
CA ALA A 58 1.13 1.99 -6.05
C ALA A 58 2.56 1.49 -6.26
N PHE A 59 2.85 0.97 -7.46
CA PHE A 59 4.23 0.70 -7.88
C PHE A 59 4.95 2.03 -8.05
N MET A 60 6.02 2.21 -7.30
CA MET A 60 6.87 3.39 -7.40
C MET A 60 8.18 2.98 -8.07
N SER A 61 8.21 2.94 -9.40
CA SER A 61 9.47 2.95 -10.15
C SER A 61 9.26 3.42 -11.59
N GLY A 62 9.67 4.66 -11.89
CA GLY A 62 9.56 5.39 -13.17
C GLY A 62 9.81 6.90 -12.95
N PRO A 63 10.06 7.74 -13.98
CA PRO A 63 10.38 9.15 -13.76
C PRO A 63 9.24 9.83 -12.99
N ILE A 64 9.60 10.55 -11.92
CA ILE A 64 8.68 11.33 -11.11
C ILE A 64 7.90 12.24 -12.05
N ILE A 65 6.61 11.98 -12.23
CA ILE A 65 5.72 13.02 -12.71
C ILE A 65 5.53 13.92 -11.49
N SER A 66 6.08 15.13 -11.54
CA SER A 66 5.92 16.11 -10.46
C SER A 66 4.47 16.54 -10.39
N VAL A 67 3.68 15.79 -9.64
CA VAL A 67 2.37 16.22 -9.18
C VAL A 67 2.62 17.21 -8.06
N SER A 68 2.06 18.41 -8.18
CA SER A 68 2.18 19.42 -7.13
C SER A 68 1.55 18.91 -5.83
N SER A 69 1.97 19.43 -4.68
CA SER A 69 1.31 19.14 -3.40
C SER A 69 -0.19 19.38 -3.47
N ALA A 70 -0.63 20.40 -4.22
CA ALA A 70 -2.04 20.69 -4.45
C ALA A 70 -2.74 19.57 -5.26
N THR A 71 -2.07 18.99 -6.26
CA THR A 71 -2.60 17.87 -7.04
C THR A 71 -2.77 16.62 -6.17
N MET A 72 -1.79 16.31 -5.33
CA MET A 72 -1.87 15.18 -4.40
C MET A 72 -2.94 15.39 -3.34
N GLU A 73 -3.06 16.61 -2.80
CA GLU A 73 -4.11 16.95 -1.84
C GLU A 73 -5.51 16.85 -2.48
N ALA A 74 -5.66 17.31 -3.72
CA ALA A 74 -6.91 17.20 -4.47
C ALA A 74 -7.32 15.73 -4.69
N LEU A 75 -6.38 14.88 -5.13
CA LEU A 75 -6.66 13.46 -5.34
C LEU A 75 -7.08 12.76 -4.04
N ARG A 76 -6.39 13.04 -2.93
CA ARG A 76 -6.76 12.51 -1.60
C ARG A 76 -8.12 13.03 -1.13
N ARG A 77 -8.47 14.29 -1.41
CA ARG A 77 -9.78 14.85 -1.05
C ARG A 77 -10.91 14.16 -1.82
N VAL A 78 -10.72 13.88 -3.10
CA VAL A 78 -11.69 13.14 -3.94
C VAL A 78 -11.90 11.74 -3.37
N GLU A 79 -10.81 11.00 -3.13
CA GLU A 79 -10.85 9.64 -2.55
C GLU A 79 -11.61 9.60 -1.21
N ASN A 80 -11.30 10.55 -0.30
CA ASN A 80 -11.98 10.65 1.00
C ASN A 80 -13.48 11.00 0.88
N LEU A 81 -13.87 11.79 -0.11
CA LEU A 81 -15.27 12.12 -0.35
C LEU A 81 -16.03 10.91 -0.88
N GLU A 82 -15.44 10.16 -1.81
CA GLU A 82 -16.04 8.93 -2.33
C GLU A 82 -16.27 7.89 -1.22
N GLU A 83 -15.29 7.70 -0.34
CA GLU A 83 -15.41 6.83 0.85
C GLU A 83 -16.56 7.29 1.77
N LYS A 84 -16.67 8.60 2.03
CA LYS A 84 -17.75 9.16 2.86
C LYS A 84 -19.13 8.98 2.21
N ILE A 85 -19.24 9.22 0.90
CA ILE A 85 -20.50 9.03 0.16
C ILE A 85 -20.92 7.57 0.23
N LYS A 86 -20.01 6.62 -0.06
CA LYS A 86 -20.28 5.18 0.05
C LYS A 86 -20.76 4.80 1.45
N ARG A 87 -20.07 5.28 2.48
CA ARG A 87 -20.43 5.02 3.88
C ARG A 87 -21.79 5.60 4.26
N TRP A 88 -22.08 6.83 3.84
CA TRP A 88 -23.37 7.49 4.12
C TRP A 88 -24.53 6.76 3.44
N TRP A 89 -24.35 6.38 2.17
CA TRP A 89 -25.34 5.63 1.40
C TRP A 89 -25.67 4.28 2.06
N TYR A 90 -24.65 3.58 2.57
CA TYR A 90 -24.81 2.32 3.29
C TYR A 90 -25.55 2.48 4.63
N VAL A 91 -25.42 3.62 5.31
CA VAL A 91 -26.12 3.90 6.58
C VAL A 91 -27.58 4.28 6.37
N GLN A 92 -27.92 4.99 5.29
CA GLN A 92 -29.29 5.47 5.03
C GLN A 92 -30.21 4.39 4.43
N ASN A 93 -29.66 3.37 3.78
CA ASN A 93 -30.42 2.31 3.11
C ASN A 93 -30.37 0.96 3.87
N ARG A 94 -30.32 1.04 5.20
CA ARG A 94 -30.30 -0.09 6.13
C ARG A 94 -31.46 0.04 7.10
#